data_AF-G7TCP4-F1
#
_entry.id   AF-G7TCP4-F1
#
_cell.length_a   1.000
_cell.length_b   1.000
_cell.length_c   1.000
_cell.angle_alpha   90.00
_cell.angle_beta   90.00
_cell.angle_gamma   90.00
#
_symmetry.space_group_name_H-M   'P 1'
#
loop_
_entity.id
_entity.type
_entity.pdbx_description
1 polymer ?
#
loop_
_entity_poly.entity_id
_entity_poly.type
_entity_poly.pdbx_seq_one_letter_code
_entity_poly.pdbx_strand_id
1 'polypeptide(L)'
;MKQLRKVPFDFHYRYVCDTPDGEKEHKHKIVDWEAGALFWNCRQRHGVDWEKPFRAKLEEDLGSKQLMFLMGNQHRSQDQWLIVSLIYPPKRKPTDDRPTTLL
;
A
#
# COMPACT_ATOMS: atom_id res chain seq x y z
N MET A 1 -0.35 -30.85 5.04
CA MET A 1 0.25 -29.50 4.94
C MET A 1 -0.25 -28.82 3.68
N LYS A 2 -0.69 -27.56 3.75
CA LYS A 2 -1.16 -26.80 2.57
C LYS A 2 0.05 -26.08 1.97
N GLN A 3 0.44 -26.39 0.74
CA GLN A 3 1.59 -25.74 0.09
C GLN A 3 1.32 -24.25 -0.15
N LEU A 4 2.33 -23.42 0.12
CA LEU A 4 2.26 -21.98 -0.13
C LEU A 4 2.26 -21.75 -1.66
N ARG A 5 1.17 -21.17 -2.18
CA ARG A 5 1.05 -20.88 -3.61
C ARG A 5 1.77 -19.57 -3.94
N LYS A 6 2.81 -19.66 -4.77
CA LYS A 6 3.55 -18.47 -5.24
C LYS A 6 2.65 -17.61 -6.12
N VAL A 7 2.59 -16.31 -5.84
CA VAL A 7 1.91 -15.33 -6.68
C VAL A 7 2.68 -15.18 -7.99
N PRO A 8 2.02 -15.27 -9.16
CA PRO A 8 2.70 -15.19 -10.46
C PRO A 8 2.96 -13.75 -10.93
N PHE A 9 2.86 -12.77 -10.03
CA PHE A 9 2.96 -11.33 -10.34
C PHE A 9 3.85 -10.62 -9.32
N ASP A 10 4.53 -9.59 -9.79
CA ASP A 10 5.22 -8.61 -8.96
C ASP A 10 4.43 -7.30 -8.92
N PHE A 11 3.92 -6.94 -7.75
CA PHE A 11 3.18 -5.69 -7.57
C PHE A 11 4.13 -4.52 -7.42
N HIS A 12 3.79 -3.40 -8.06
CA HIS A 12 4.56 -2.16 -7.99
C HIS A 12 3.63 -0.99 -7.74
N TYR A 13 4.06 -0.07 -6.88
CA TYR A 13 3.41 1.21 -6.67
C TYR A 13 4.20 2.30 -7.41
N ARG A 14 3.49 3.13 -8.18
CA ARG A 14 4.06 4.29 -8.87
C ARG A 14 3.43 5.55 -8.34
N TYR A 15 4.25 6.56 -8.07
CA TYR A 15 3.78 7.88 -7.66
C TYR A 15 4.71 8.96 -8.20
N VAL A 16 4.17 10.16 -8.33
CA VAL A 16 4.92 11.37 -8.64
C VAL A 16 5.01 12.19 -7.36
N CYS A 17 6.19 12.71 -7.05
CA CYS A 17 6.37 13.67 -5.97
C CYS A 17 6.91 14.99 -6.52
N ASP A 18 6.39 16.08 -5.97
CA ASP A 18 6.96 17.40 -6.17
C ASP A 18 8.24 17.52 -5.35
N THR A 19 9.36 17.73 -6.05
CA THR A 19 10.65 18.00 -5.41
C THR A 19 11.09 19.41 -5.73
N PRO A 20 12.03 20.00 -4.96
CA PRO A 20 12.61 21.30 -5.30
C PRO A 20 13.21 21.37 -6.72
N ASP A 21 13.56 20.22 -7.30
CA ASP A 21 14.12 20.11 -8.66
C ASP A 21 13.05 19.81 -9.74
N GLY A 22 11.77 19.80 -9.38
CA GLY A 22 10.64 19.43 -10.25
C GLY A 22 9.98 18.11 -9.87
N GLU A 23 8.98 17.70 -10.67
CA GLU A 23 8.28 16.43 -10.50
C GLU A 23 9.21 15.23 -10.73
N LYS A 24 9.23 14.28 -9.80
CA LYS A 24 9.98 13.03 -9.94
C LYS A 24 9.04 11.83 -9.81
N GLU A 25 9.12 10.92 -10.77
CA GLU A 25 8.40 9.64 -10.72
C GLU A 25 9.23 8.60 -9.96
N HIS A 26 8.56 7.90 -9.03
CA HIS A 26 9.14 6.79 -8.28
C HIS A 26 8.33 5.51 -8.51
N LYS A 27 9.04 4.38 -8.59
CA LYS A 27 8.45 3.05 -8.72
C LYS A 27 9.07 2.10 -7.71
N HIS A 28 8.26 1.59 -6.80
CA HIS A 28 8.70 0.66 -5.76
C HIS A 28 7.93 -0.65 -5.83
N LYS A 29 8.65 -1.76 -5.71
CA LYS A 29 8.04 -3.10 -5.64
C LYS A 29 7.44 -3.31 -4.26
N ILE A 30 6.23 -3.86 -4.22
CA ILE A 30 5.54 -4.26 -2.99
C ILE A 30 5.87 -5.72 -2.72
N VAL A 31 6.47 -5.98 -1.56
CA VAL A 31 6.85 -7.35 -1.11
C VAL A 31 6.05 -7.81 0.10
N ASP A 32 5.06 -7.03 0.52
CA ASP A 32 4.13 -7.40 1.57
C ASP A 32 3.32 -8.66 1.18
N TRP A 33 3.27 -9.64 2.09
CA TRP A 33 2.54 -10.89 1.89
C TRP A 33 1.03 -10.66 1.78
N GLU A 34 0.51 -9.58 2.40
CA GLU A 34 -0.92 -9.23 2.36
C GLU A 34 -1.37 -8.89 0.94
N ALA A 35 -0.51 -8.27 0.12
CA ALA A 35 -0.80 -8.04 -1.29
C ALA A 35 -0.97 -9.37 -2.05
N GLY A 36 -0.14 -10.37 -1.74
CA GLY A 36 -0.27 -11.71 -2.31
C GLY A 36 -1.52 -12.45 -1.85
N ALA A 37 -1.89 -12.30 -0.57
CA ALA A 37 -3.13 -12.85 -0.04
C ALA A 37 -4.37 -12.18 -0.66
N LEU A 38 -4.35 -10.85 -0.82
CA LEU A 38 -5.38 -10.08 -1.49
C LEU A 38 -5.55 -10.55 -2.94
N PHE A 39 -4.45 -10.73 -3.68
CA PHE A 39 -4.46 -11.28 -5.03
C PHE A 39 -5.18 -12.63 -5.07
N TRP A 40 -4.81 -13.59 -4.21
CA TRP A 40 -5.43 -14.91 -4.21
C TRP A 40 -6.92 -14.86 -3.86
N ASN A 41 -7.31 -13.98 -2.94
CA ASN A 41 -8.72 -13.76 -2.60
C ASN A 41 -9.50 -13.19 -3.79
N CYS A 42 -8.97 -12.19 -4.48
CA CYS A 42 -9.59 -11.63 -5.68
C CYS A 42 -9.65 -12.66 -6.82
N ARG A 43 -8.57 -13.42 -7.05
CA ARG A 43 -8.49 -14.48 -8.06
C ARG A 43 -9.49 -15.60 -7.81
N GLN A 44 -9.71 -15.97 -6.55
CA GLN A 44 -10.69 -16.99 -6.17
C GLN A 44 -12.13 -16.51 -6.39
N ARG A 45 -12.43 -15.24 -6.08
CA ARG A 45 -13.81 -14.70 -6.15
C ARG A 45 -14.21 -14.21 -7.53
N HIS A 46 -13.27 -13.67 -8.30
CA HIS A 46 -13.55 -12.96 -9.55
C HIS A 46 -12.83 -13.58 -10.77
N GLY A 47 -12.04 -14.64 -10.58
CA GLY A 47 -11.40 -15.35 -11.68
C GLY A 47 -10.47 -14.45 -12.50
N VAL A 48 -10.70 -14.38 -13.81
CA VAL A 48 -9.88 -13.57 -14.73
C VAL A 48 -9.98 -12.07 -14.45
N ASP A 49 -11.12 -11.61 -13.90
CA ASP A 49 -11.41 -10.21 -13.62
C ASP A 49 -10.93 -9.74 -12.23
N TRP A 50 -10.02 -10.49 -11.60
CA TRP A 50 -9.49 -10.20 -10.27
C TRP A 50 -8.81 -8.84 -10.13
N GLU A 51 -8.30 -8.28 -11.23
CA GLU A 51 -7.50 -7.05 -11.20
C GLU A 51 -8.34 -5.85 -10.76
N LYS A 52 -9.59 -5.75 -11.22
CA LYS A 52 -10.49 -4.65 -10.88
C LYS A 52 -10.76 -4.53 -9.37
N PRO A 53 -11.22 -5.58 -8.66
CA PRO A 53 -11.41 -5.51 -7.21
C PRO A 53 -10.09 -5.41 -6.42
N PHE A 54 -8.99 -5.93 -6.97
CA PHE A 54 -7.66 -5.77 -6.36
C PHE A 54 -7.22 -4.30 -6.36
N ARG A 55 -7.34 -3.63 -7.51
CA ARG A 55 -7.04 -2.20 -7.65
C ARG A 55 -7.99 -1.33 -6.84
N ALA A 56 -9.29 -1.58 -6.89
CA ALA A 56 -10.26 -0.84 -6.07
C ALA A 56 -9.91 -0.91 -4.57
N LYS A 57 -9.43 -2.07 -4.09
CA LYS A 57 -8.98 -2.20 -2.71
C LYS A 57 -7.73 -1.37 -2.42
N LEU A 58 -6.67 -1.50 -3.22
CA LEU A 58 -5.38 -0.84 -2.98
C LEU A 58 -5.37 0.66 -3.31
N GLU A 59 -6.01 1.05 -4.40
CA GLU A 59 -5.96 2.42 -4.93
C GLU A 59 -7.07 3.29 -4.31
N GLU A 60 -8.31 2.79 -4.21
CA GLU A 60 -9.44 3.59 -3.73
C GLU A 60 -9.62 3.50 -2.21
N ASP A 61 -9.87 2.30 -1.67
CA ASP A 61 -10.16 2.12 -0.24
C ASP A 61 -8.96 2.51 0.62
N LEU A 62 -7.78 2.06 0.23
CA LEU A 62 -6.55 2.27 0.98
C LEU A 62 -5.92 3.64 0.71
N GLY A 63 -6.03 4.16 -0.52
CA GLY A 63 -5.66 5.55 -0.83
C GLY A 63 -6.46 6.56 -0.02
N SER A 64 -7.74 6.28 0.27
CA SER A 64 -8.58 7.15 1.12
C SER A 64 -8.20 7.16 2.61
N LYS A 65 -7.34 6.24 3.06
CA LYS A 65 -6.99 6.01 4.47
C LYS A 65 -5.51 6.29 4.75
N GLN A 66 -5.06 7.53 4.58
CA GLN A 66 -3.70 8.02 4.94
C GLN A 66 -2.64 6.90 4.85
N LEU A 67 -2.52 6.31 3.67
CA LEU A 67 -1.69 5.13 3.46
C LEU A 67 -0.23 5.50 3.74
N MET A 68 0.38 4.77 4.67
CA MET A 68 1.81 4.88 4.96
C MET A 68 2.54 3.66 4.43
N PHE A 69 3.66 3.87 3.74
CA PHE A 69 4.53 2.78 3.30
C PHE A 69 5.66 2.58 4.31
N LEU A 70 5.81 1.35 4.81
CA LEU A 70 7.06 0.95 5.43
C LEU A 70 8.03 0.57 4.31
N MET A 71 9.10 1.36 4.18
CA MET A 71 10.14 1.16 3.19
C MET A 71 11.31 0.39 3.80
N GLY A 72 11.87 -0.55 3.05
CA GLY A 72 13.05 -1.31 3.46
C GLY A 72 13.94 -1.59 2.26
N ASN A 73 15.23 -1.78 2.52
CA ASN A 73 16.19 -2.20 1.51
C ASN A 73 16.58 -3.68 1.72
N GLN A 74 17.22 -4.28 0.71
CA GLN A 74 17.84 -5.58 0.89
C GLN A 74 19.32 -5.38 1.20
N HIS A 75 19.86 -6.14 2.15
CA HIS A 75 21.28 -6.01 2.54
C HIS A 75 22.26 -6.09 1.36
N ARG A 76 21.92 -6.90 0.34
CA ARG A 76 22.72 -7.08 -0.89
C ARG A 76 22.45 -6.03 -1.98
N SER A 77 21.40 -5.23 -1.84
CA SER A 77 20.96 -4.21 -2.80
C SER A 77 20.44 -2.99 -2.04
N GLN A 78 21.34 -2.27 -1.37
CA GLN A 78 20.95 -1.18 -0.44
C GLN A 78 20.35 0.03 -1.17
N ASP A 79 20.70 0.21 -2.45
CA ASP A 79 20.15 1.28 -3.30
C ASP A 79 18.73 0.97 -3.80
N GLN A 80 18.23 -0.25 -3.57
CA GLN A 80 16.89 -0.68 -3.98
C GLN A 80 15.94 -0.65 -2.79
N TRP A 81 15.03 0.32 -2.82
CA TRP A 81 13.96 0.47 -1.83
C TRP A 81 12.72 -0.30 -2.25
N LEU A 82 12.20 -1.10 -1.31
CA LEU A 82 11.01 -1.92 -1.44
C LEU A 82 9.94 -1.44 -0.44
N ILE A 83 8.68 -1.54 -0.83
CA ILE A 83 7.56 -1.40 0.09
C ILE A 83 7.40 -2.75 0.79
N VAL A 84 7.88 -2.85 2.02
CA VAL A 84 7.81 -4.07 2.83
C VAL A 84 6.47 -4.21 3.54
N SER A 85 5.78 -3.09 3.83
CA SER A 85 4.43 -3.15 4.38
C SER A 85 3.57 -1.94 4.00
N LEU A 86 2.26 -2.19 3.88
CA LEU A 86 1.22 -1.17 3.71
C LEU A 86 0.53 -0.89 5.06
N ILE A 87 0.72 0.29 5.64
CA ILE A 87 0.22 0.63 6.97
C ILE A 87 -0.96 1.59 6.89
N TYR A 88 -2.04 1.25 7.61
CA TYR A 88 -3.28 2.01 7.69
C TYR A 88 -3.50 2.49 9.13
N PRO A 89 -3.03 3.68 9.48
CA PRO A 89 -3.27 4.21 10.81
C PRO A 89 -4.78 4.40 11.02
N PRO A 90 -5.31 4.10 12.22
CA PRO A 90 -6.73 4.30 12.50
C PRO A 90 -7.11 5.77 12.27
N LYS A 91 -8.30 6.01 11.70
CA LYS A 91 -8.83 7.36 11.52
C LYS A 91 -8.83 8.06 12.88
N ARG A 92 -8.06 9.15 13.01
CA ARG A 92 -8.10 9.99 14.21
C ARG A 92 -9.54 10.45 14.38
N LYS A 93 -10.13 10.19 15.56
CA LYS A 93 -11.42 10.81 15.89
C LYS A 93 -11.20 12.32 15.85
N PRO A 94 -12.13 13.12 15.30
CA PRO A 94 -12.03 14.57 15.39
C PRO A 94 -11.85 14.92 16.86
N THR A 95 -10.70 15.53 17.21
CA THR A 95 -10.57 16.18 18.50
C THR A 95 -11.58 17.32 18.50
N ASP A 96 -12.48 17.28 19.47
CA ASP A 96 -13.46 18.32 19.71
C ASP A 96 -12.70 19.55 20.25
N ASP A 97 -12.13 20.33 19.34
CA ASP A 97 -11.45 21.60 19.63
C ASP A 97 -12.49 22.69 19.93
N ARG A 98 -13.38 22.43 20.89
CA ARG A 98 -14.19 23.49 21.49
C ARG A 98 -13.27 24.30 22.40
N PRO A 99 -13.01 25.59 22.12
CA PRO A 99 -12.29 26.43 23.06
C PRO A 99 -13.09 26.46 24.36
N THR A 100 -12.50 25.91 25.42
CA THR A 100 -13.05 26.05 26.76
C THR A 100 -12.85 27.50 27.16
N THR A 101 -13.86 28.33 26.94
CA THR A 101 -13.96 29.65 27.56
C THR A 101 -14.03 29.43 29.07
N LEU A 102 -12.90 29.60 29.75
CA LEU A 102 -12.86 29.72 31.20
C LEU A 102 -13.37 31.12 31.56
N LEU A 103 -14.50 31.15 32.26
CA LEU A 103 -15.03 32.31 32.99
C LEU A 103 -14.20 32.58 34.25
#